data_AF-A0A2H0JX59-F1
#
_entry.id   AF-A0A2H0JX59-F1
#
_cell.length_a   1.000
_cell.length_b   1.000
_cell.length_c   1.000
_cell.angle_alpha   90.00
_cell.angle_beta   90.00
_cell.angle_gamma   90.00
#
_symmetry.space_group_name_H-M   'P 1'
#
loop_
_entity.id
_entity.type
_entity.pdbx_description
1 polymer ?
#
loop_
_entity_poly.entity_id
_entity_poly.type
_entity_poly.pdbx_seq_one_letter_code
_entity_poly.pdbx_strand_id
1 'polypeptide(L)'
;APLKDDGFLKNLIPALMLIVFTHTGFDRVGYVAGEMKNPREVIPRSMVIGLGIVIGVYVSVITIYHHVLGMDALRATTIPAAAVAQEMLGSVGATAIALLAIVSAISSINGTMLSSSRVYYAMARDGLFFKTLDYVHPRFRTPTRAVIAHVVWGGVLLVVRGSFESIAAGMIFAILIFYTMTTLALFKFRREGVGEAGEDGERHKVFRIPFYPVLPVLYLVGVVGLLLFRAVFQWRESLLDLAFVLTGLPVAWFWLRVRDQRQEDSA
;
A
#
# COMPACT_ATOMS: atom_id res chain seq x y z
N ALA A 1 6.09 -18.47 -9.03
CA ALA A 1 5.75 -19.77 -9.66
C ALA A 1 4.43 -19.59 -10.40
N PRO A 2 4.20 -20.24 -11.56
CA PRO A 2 2.88 -20.17 -12.22
C PRO A 2 1.81 -20.59 -11.21
N LEU A 3 0.69 -19.86 -11.20
CA LEU A 3 -0.47 -20.18 -10.36
C LEU A 3 -0.80 -21.65 -10.56
N LYS A 4 -0.74 -22.46 -9.49
CA LYS A 4 -1.15 -23.87 -9.53
C LYS A 4 -2.59 -23.93 -10.04
N ASP A 5 -2.93 -24.96 -10.81
CA ASP A 5 -4.25 -25.08 -11.44
C ASP A 5 -5.31 -25.54 -10.41
N ASP A 6 -5.43 -24.80 -9.30
CA ASP A 6 -6.27 -25.15 -8.15
C ASP A 6 -7.74 -24.69 -8.34
N GLY A 7 -8.12 -24.33 -9.58
CA GLY A 7 -9.44 -23.85 -10.00
C GLY A 7 -9.51 -22.34 -10.21
N PHE A 8 -10.36 -21.90 -11.15
CA PHE A 8 -10.51 -20.49 -11.56
C PHE A 8 -10.66 -19.52 -10.37
N LEU A 9 -11.54 -19.83 -9.41
CA LEU A 9 -11.80 -18.97 -8.27
C LEU A 9 -10.59 -18.83 -7.32
N LYS A 10 -9.78 -19.88 -7.15
CA LYS A 10 -8.59 -19.83 -6.30
C LYS A 10 -7.46 -19.03 -6.94
N ASN A 11 -7.36 -19.06 -8.26
CA ASN A 11 -6.37 -18.28 -9.02
C ASN A 11 -6.78 -16.82 -9.23
N LEU A 12 -8.08 -16.54 -9.21
CA LEU A 12 -8.62 -15.18 -9.33
C LEU A 12 -8.24 -14.31 -8.13
N ILE A 13 -8.21 -14.85 -6.91
CA ILE A 13 -7.91 -14.10 -5.68
C ILE A 13 -6.50 -13.50 -5.66
N PRO A 14 -5.42 -14.29 -5.82
CA PRO A 14 -4.07 -13.74 -5.82
C PRO A 14 -3.87 -12.76 -7.00
N ALA A 15 -4.52 -13.01 -8.14
CA ALA A 15 -4.52 -12.08 -9.27
C ALA A 15 -5.19 -10.74 -8.89
N LEU A 16 -6.39 -10.75 -8.30
CA LEU A 16 -7.07 -9.55 -7.83
C LEU A 16 -6.25 -8.80 -6.76
N MET A 17 -5.64 -9.53 -5.82
CA MET A 17 -4.76 -8.93 -4.81
C MET A 17 -3.56 -8.22 -5.44
N LEU A 18 -2.92 -8.83 -6.44
CA LEU A 18 -1.81 -8.21 -7.16
C LEU A 18 -2.28 -7.03 -8.04
N ILE A 19 -3.46 -7.09 -8.64
CA ILE A 19 -4.05 -5.97 -9.37
C ILE A 19 -4.30 -4.78 -8.43
N VAL A 20 -4.87 -5.02 -7.25
CA VAL A 20 -5.06 -3.98 -6.23
C VAL A 20 -3.70 -3.43 -5.80
N PHE A 21 -2.70 -4.29 -5.58
CA PHE A 21 -1.33 -3.88 -5.29
C PHE A 21 -0.76 -2.90 -6.32
N THR A 22 -0.89 -3.21 -7.62
CA THR A 22 -0.38 -2.33 -8.70
C THR A 22 -1.06 -0.95 -8.70
N HIS A 23 -2.28 -0.84 -8.19
CA HIS A 23 -3.00 0.44 -8.09
C HIS A 23 -2.84 1.14 -6.75
N THR A 24 -2.08 0.58 -5.80
CA THR A 24 -1.83 1.26 -4.51
C THR A 24 -1.01 2.54 -4.68
N GLY A 25 -1.14 3.45 -3.70
CA GLY A 25 -0.44 4.73 -3.69
C GLY A 25 -1.33 5.93 -4.04
N PHE A 26 -2.57 5.70 -4.50
CA PHE A 26 -3.55 6.77 -4.70
C PHE A 26 -3.90 7.52 -3.40
N ASP A 27 -3.79 6.83 -2.26
CA ASP A 27 -4.03 7.35 -0.92
C ASP A 27 -2.98 8.38 -0.47
N ARG A 28 -1.75 8.30 -1.02
CA ARG A 28 -0.65 9.22 -0.68
C ARG A 28 -0.93 10.67 -1.09
N VAL A 29 -1.83 10.89 -2.05
CA VAL A 29 -2.26 12.25 -2.44
C VAL A 29 -2.87 12.99 -1.24
N GLY A 30 -3.51 12.27 -0.31
CA GLY A 30 -4.05 12.85 0.92
C GLY A 30 -2.98 13.32 1.91
N TYR A 31 -1.77 12.74 1.89
CA TYR A 31 -0.72 13.08 2.85
C TYR A 31 -0.14 14.48 2.64
N VAL A 32 -0.13 14.95 1.40
CA VAL A 32 0.35 16.28 1.02
C VAL A 32 -0.79 17.30 0.89
N ALA A 33 -2.02 16.94 1.28
CA ALA A 33 -3.20 17.80 1.16
C ALA A 33 -3.00 19.17 1.83
N GLY A 34 -2.29 19.22 2.97
CA GLY A 34 -2.01 20.46 3.70
C GLY A 34 -1.06 21.42 2.98
N GLU A 35 -0.28 20.93 2.02
CA GLU A 35 0.67 21.73 1.23
C GLU A 35 0.11 22.12 -0.14
N MET A 36 -1.07 21.61 -0.51
CA MET A 36 -1.69 21.86 -1.81
C MET A 36 -2.44 23.19 -1.81
N LYS A 37 -2.39 23.91 -2.94
CA LYS A 37 -3.31 25.01 -3.19
C LYS A 37 -4.69 24.43 -3.52
N ASN A 38 -5.72 24.83 -2.78
CA ASN A 38 -7.11 24.38 -2.96
C ASN A 38 -7.28 22.83 -2.98
N PRO A 39 -6.84 22.12 -1.93
CA PRO A 39 -6.84 20.65 -1.90
C PRO A 39 -8.23 20.05 -2.15
N ARG A 40 -9.28 20.76 -1.72
CA ARG A 40 -10.68 20.35 -1.89
C ARG A 40 -11.08 20.10 -3.34
N GLU A 41 -10.51 20.83 -4.30
CA GLU A 41 -10.80 20.69 -5.72
C GLU A 41 -9.73 19.90 -6.45
N VAL A 42 -8.47 20.09 -6.05
CA VAL A 42 -7.33 19.46 -6.72
C VAL A 42 -7.28 17.96 -6.41
N ILE A 43 -7.44 17.54 -5.15
CA ILE A 43 -7.32 16.12 -4.77
C ILE A 43 -8.31 15.24 -5.55
N PRO A 44 -9.63 15.54 -5.60
CA PRO A 44 -10.57 14.72 -6.35
C PRO A 44 -10.25 14.66 -7.84
N ARG A 45 -9.89 15.80 -8.46
CA ARG A 45 -9.54 15.85 -9.89
C ARG A 45 -8.27 15.06 -10.19
N SER A 46 -7.24 15.23 -9.39
CA SER A 46 -5.98 14.50 -9.50
C SER A 46 -6.18 12.99 -9.32
N MET A 47 -7.02 12.56 -8.39
CA MET A 47 -7.36 11.15 -8.21
C MET A 47 -8.06 10.57 -9.44
N VAL A 48 -9.10 11.24 -9.97
CA VAL A 48 -9.86 10.72 -11.12
C VAL A 48 -9.01 10.71 -12.39
N ILE A 49 -8.36 11.83 -12.72
CA ILE A 49 -7.57 11.97 -13.94
C ILE A 49 -6.33 11.07 -13.88
N GLY A 50 -5.62 11.10 -12.75
CA GLY A 50 -4.41 10.29 -12.55
C GLY A 50 -4.72 8.80 -12.60
N LEU A 51 -5.73 8.33 -11.88
CA LEU A 51 -6.13 6.92 -11.90
C LEU A 51 -6.64 6.50 -13.28
N GLY A 52 -7.39 7.36 -13.98
CA GLY A 52 -7.85 7.10 -15.34
C GLY A 52 -6.69 6.92 -16.33
N ILE A 53 -5.66 7.78 -16.26
CA ILE A 53 -4.46 7.64 -17.08
C ILE A 53 -3.73 6.33 -16.76
N VAL A 54 -3.54 6.01 -15.48
CA VAL A 54 -2.85 4.77 -15.06
C VAL A 54 -3.58 3.53 -15.56
N ILE A 55 -4.91 3.47 -15.41
CA ILE A 55 -5.73 2.37 -15.93
C ILE A 55 -5.56 2.24 -17.44
N GLY A 56 -5.63 3.35 -18.18
CA GLY A 56 -5.47 3.36 -19.64
C GLY A 56 -4.10 2.81 -20.06
N VAL A 57 -3.03 3.23 -19.39
CA VAL A 57 -1.68 2.72 -19.64
C VAL A 57 -1.58 1.23 -19.34
N TYR A 58 -2.10 0.77 -18.18
CA TYR A 58 -2.02 -0.64 -17.80
C TYR A 58 -2.79 -1.55 -18.75
N VAL A 59 -4.02 -1.18 -19.13
CA VAL A 59 -4.81 -1.94 -20.10
C VAL A 59 -4.10 -1.98 -21.46
N SER A 60 -3.51 -0.87 -21.90
CA SER A 60 -2.76 -0.81 -23.15
C SER A 60 -1.55 -1.76 -23.13
N VAL A 61 -0.76 -1.73 -22.06
CA VAL A 61 0.42 -2.60 -21.90
C VAL A 61 0.02 -4.08 -21.85
N ILE A 62 -1.00 -4.44 -21.08
CA ILE A 62 -1.50 -5.82 -21.00
C ILE A 62 -2.02 -6.32 -22.37
N THR A 63 -2.67 -5.44 -23.12
CA THR A 63 -3.16 -5.76 -24.48
C THR A 63 -1.98 -6.04 -25.42
N ILE A 64 -0.93 -5.22 -25.37
CA ILE A 64 0.30 -5.43 -26.15
C ILE A 64 0.96 -6.76 -25.76
N TYR A 65 1.05 -7.05 -24.46
CA TYR A 65 1.63 -8.29 -23.95
C TYR A 65 0.90 -9.51 -24.50
N HIS A 66 -0.43 -9.50 -24.45
CA HIS A 66 -1.23 -10.60 -24.96
C HIS A 66 -1.11 -10.76 -26.47
N HIS A 67 -1.06 -9.65 -27.22
CA HIS A 67 -0.98 -9.68 -28.68
C HIS A 67 0.37 -10.17 -29.19
N VAL A 68 1.47 -9.79 -28.54
CA VAL A 68 2.84 -10.13 -28.98
C VAL A 68 3.25 -11.53 -28.56
N LEU A 69 2.99 -11.91 -27.31
CA LEU A 69 3.46 -13.20 -26.76
C LEU A 69 2.40 -14.30 -26.80
N GLY A 70 1.12 -13.94 -26.79
CA GLY A 70 0.06 -14.90 -26.50
C GLY A 70 0.04 -15.35 -25.04
N MET A 71 -1.00 -16.12 -24.67
CA MET A 71 -1.23 -16.50 -23.26
C MET A 71 -0.18 -17.49 -22.73
N ASP A 72 0.28 -18.42 -23.56
CA ASP A 72 1.18 -19.49 -23.10
C ASP A 72 2.58 -18.96 -22.79
N ALA A 73 3.14 -18.11 -23.66
CA ALA A 73 4.43 -17.48 -23.39
C ALA A 73 4.35 -16.47 -22.22
N LEU A 74 3.22 -15.78 -22.04
CA LEU A 74 3.00 -14.93 -20.88
C LEU A 74 3.00 -15.69 -19.55
N ARG A 75 2.46 -16.92 -19.53
CA ARG A 75 2.49 -17.78 -18.35
C ARG A 75 3.88 -18.33 -18.05
N ALA A 76 4.71 -18.49 -19.08
CA ALA A 76 6.06 -19.04 -18.95
C ALA A 76 7.10 -17.99 -18.50
N THR A 77 6.86 -16.70 -18.74
CA THR A 77 7.79 -15.63 -18.42
C THR A 77 7.50 -14.98 -17.07
N THR A 78 8.56 -14.70 -16.31
CA THR A 78 8.50 -13.86 -15.10
C THR A 78 8.81 -12.39 -15.39
N ILE A 79 9.23 -12.06 -16.62
CA ILE A 79 9.64 -10.71 -17.04
C ILE A 79 8.93 -10.35 -18.36
N PRO A 80 7.60 -10.20 -18.35
CA PRO A 80 6.80 -10.05 -19.57
C PRO A 80 7.17 -8.82 -20.40
N ALA A 81 7.54 -7.70 -19.74
CA ALA A 81 7.96 -6.48 -20.42
C ALA A 81 9.19 -6.69 -21.32
N ALA A 82 10.23 -7.35 -20.78
CA ALA A 82 11.47 -7.60 -21.52
C ALA A 82 11.27 -8.66 -22.60
N ALA A 83 10.43 -9.67 -22.35
CA ALA A 83 10.09 -10.70 -23.34
C ALA A 83 9.35 -10.09 -24.55
N VAL A 84 8.38 -9.20 -24.33
CA VAL A 84 7.71 -8.48 -25.42
C VAL A 84 8.69 -7.60 -26.19
N ALA A 85 9.58 -6.89 -25.49
CA ALA A 85 10.60 -6.06 -26.13
C ALA A 85 11.62 -6.89 -26.93
N GLN A 86 11.91 -8.11 -26.49
CA GLN A 86 12.76 -9.05 -27.24
C GLN A 86 12.13 -9.41 -28.58
N GLU A 87 10.83 -9.71 -28.62
CA GLU A 87 10.12 -10.03 -29.86
C GLU A 87 9.96 -8.81 -30.79
N MET A 88 9.73 -7.62 -30.22
CA MET A 88 9.46 -6.42 -31.03
C MET A 88 10.72 -5.67 -31.49
N LEU A 89 11.77 -5.65 -30.67
CA LEU A 89 12.94 -4.76 -30.81
C LEU A 89 14.27 -5.51 -30.67
N GLY A 90 14.24 -6.84 -30.55
CA GLY A 90 15.43 -7.67 -30.37
C GLY A 90 16.13 -7.47 -29.02
N SER A 91 17.37 -7.96 -28.93
CA SER A 91 18.15 -7.97 -27.68
C SER A 91 18.43 -6.57 -27.11
N VAL A 92 18.57 -5.57 -27.98
CA VAL A 92 18.77 -4.17 -27.57
C VAL A 92 17.54 -3.65 -26.84
N GLY A 93 16.34 -3.88 -27.39
CA GLY A 93 15.09 -3.46 -26.75
C GLY A 93 14.83 -4.20 -25.44
N ALA A 94 15.05 -5.51 -25.41
CA ALA A 94 14.93 -6.31 -24.20
C ALA A 94 15.85 -5.79 -23.07
N THR A 95 17.11 -5.51 -23.40
CA THR A 95 18.09 -4.96 -22.45
C THR A 95 17.68 -3.58 -21.97
N ALA A 96 17.23 -2.69 -22.87
CA ALA A 96 16.79 -1.35 -22.50
C ALA A 96 15.59 -1.38 -21.54
N ILE A 97 14.57 -2.19 -21.84
CA ILE A 97 13.39 -2.34 -20.97
C ILE A 97 13.76 -2.96 -19.62
N ALA A 98 14.65 -3.96 -19.59
CA ALA A 98 15.14 -4.54 -18.35
C ALA A 98 15.87 -3.50 -17.47
N LEU A 99 16.73 -2.68 -18.07
CA LEU A 99 17.42 -1.60 -17.36
C LEU A 99 16.44 -0.54 -16.82
N LEU A 100 15.45 -0.13 -17.62
CA LEU A 100 14.40 0.80 -17.17
C LEU A 100 13.59 0.22 -16.00
N ALA A 101 13.27 -1.08 -16.04
CA ALA A 101 12.58 -1.76 -14.95
C ALA A 101 13.43 -1.78 -13.67
N ILE A 102 14.74 -2.03 -13.77
CA ILE A 102 15.67 -1.99 -12.64
C ILE A 102 15.74 -0.57 -12.05
N VAL A 103 15.90 0.45 -12.88
CA VAL A 103 15.93 1.86 -12.45
C VAL A 103 14.63 2.23 -11.75
N SER A 104 13.48 1.81 -12.29
CA SER A 104 12.17 2.02 -11.68
C SER A 104 12.06 1.35 -10.30
N ALA A 105 12.49 0.09 -10.18
CA ALA A 105 12.48 -0.64 -8.92
C ALA A 105 13.39 0.04 -7.86
N ILE A 106 14.60 0.46 -8.24
CA ILE A 106 15.52 1.17 -7.35
C ILE A 106 14.91 2.50 -6.88
N SER A 107 14.29 3.25 -7.78
CA SER A 107 13.61 4.51 -7.44
C SER A 107 12.47 4.28 -6.43
N SER A 108 11.66 3.24 -6.65
CA SER A 108 10.57 2.86 -5.74
C SER A 108 11.08 2.44 -4.35
N ILE A 109 12.16 1.64 -4.29
CA ILE A 109 12.81 1.26 -3.03
C ILE A 109 13.32 2.50 -2.31
N ASN A 110 14.00 3.41 -3.01
CA ASN A 110 14.52 4.63 -2.43
C ASN A 110 13.40 5.50 -1.81
N GLY A 111 12.30 5.71 -2.53
CA GLY A 111 11.14 6.45 -2.01
C GLY A 111 10.48 5.78 -0.79
N THR A 112 10.42 4.44 -0.80
CA THR A 112 9.85 3.66 0.30
C THR A 112 10.75 3.68 1.54
N MET A 113 12.07 3.58 1.37
CA MET A 113 13.04 3.69 2.47
C MET A 113 13.01 5.07 3.11
N LEU A 114 12.88 6.11 2.28
CA LEU A 114 12.81 7.50 2.73
C LEU A 114 11.57 7.75 3.61
N SER A 115 10.41 7.22 3.23
CA SER A 115 9.17 7.36 4.01
C SER A 115 9.15 6.46 5.25
N SER A 116 9.47 5.18 5.09
CA SER A 116 9.36 4.18 6.17
C SER A 116 10.27 4.49 7.35
N SER A 117 11.52 4.90 7.09
CA SER A 117 12.49 5.23 8.15
C SER A 117 12.01 6.36 9.08
N ARG A 118 11.21 7.32 8.58
CA ARG A 118 10.64 8.40 9.38
C ARG A 118 9.54 7.93 10.32
N VAL A 119 8.79 6.89 9.96
CA VAL A 119 7.77 6.30 10.83
C VAL A 119 8.41 5.68 12.07
N TYR A 120 9.44 4.83 11.89
CA TYR A 120 10.16 4.24 13.03
C TYR A 120 10.81 5.32 13.92
N TYR A 121 11.41 6.34 13.32
CA TYR A 121 12.01 7.46 14.03
C TYR A 121 10.97 8.23 14.86
N ALA A 122 9.82 8.59 14.27
CA ALA A 122 8.75 9.31 14.95
C ALA A 122 8.17 8.47 16.09
N MET A 123 7.91 7.18 15.86
CA MET A 123 7.42 6.27 16.91
C MET A 123 8.41 6.15 18.06
N ALA A 124 9.72 6.06 17.78
CA ALA A 124 10.75 5.99 18.81
C ALA A 124 10.84 7.28 19.63
N ARG A 125 10.76 8.45 18.95
CA ARG A 125 10.76 9.76 19.60
C ARG A 125 9.54 9.96 20.50
N ASP A 126 8.38 9.49 20.05
CA ASP A 126 7.12 9.60 20.79
C ASP A 126 6.98 8.50 21.90
N GLY A 127 8.04 7.71 22.12
CA GLY A 127 8.09 6.67 23.16
C GLY A 127 7.29 5.41 22.84
N LEU A 128 6.77 5.29 21.61
CA LEU A 128 5.95 4.18 21.12
C LEU A 128 6.78 3.06 20.49
N PHE A 129 8.11 3.18 20.53
CA PHE A 129 9.03 2.18 20.01
C PHE A 129 10.42 2.27 20.66
N PHE A 130 11.35 1.41 20.24
CA PHE A 130 12.70 1.38 20.78
C PHE A 130 13.39 2.75 20.62
N LYS A 131 13.73 3.39 21.75
CA LYS A 131 14.41 4.69 21.80
C LYS A 131 15.65 4.74 20.91
N THR A 132 16.38 3.64 20.75
CA THR A 132 17.58 3.60 19.90
C THR A 132 17.35 4.02 18.45
N LEU A 133 16.11 3.96 17.93
CA LEU A 133 15.76 4.38 16.56
C LEU A 133 15.49 5.89 16.44
N ASP A 134 15.49 6.65 17.53
CA ASP A 134 15.46 8.12 17.53
C ASP A 134 16.81 8.75 17.14
N TYR A 135 17.83 7.93 16.88
CA TYR A 135 19.15 8.42 16.54
C TYR A 135 19.18 9.03 15.13
N VAL A 136 19.59 10.29 15.06
CA VAL A 136 19.88 10.99 13.80
C VAL A 136 21.38 11.14 13.63
N HIS A 137 21.90 10.74 12.48
CA HIS A 137 23.33 10.83 12.20
C HIS A 137 23.80 12.30 12.15
N PRO A 138 24.85 12.70 12.89
CA PRO A 138 25.28 14.10 13.00
C PRO A 138 25.63 14.76 11.65
N ARG A 139 26.35 14.04 10.78
CA ARG A 139 26.76 14.52 9.44
C ARG A 139 25.65 14.49 8.40
N PHE A 140 24.98 13.35 8.24
CA PHE A 140 24.00 13.13 7.17
C PHE A 140 22.57 13.57 7.52
N ARG A 141 22.29 13.84 8.80
CA ARG A 141 20.96 14.22 9.32
C ARG A 141 19.85 13.22 8.94
N THR A 142 20.21 11.94 8.87
CA THR A 142 19.29 10.84 8.55
C THR A 142 19.11 9.90 9.74
N PRO A 143 17.93 9.27 9.91
CA PRO A 143 17.68 8.31 10.99
C PRO A 143 18.31 6.95 10.66
N THR A 144 19.64 6.85 10.69
CA THR A 144 20.39 5.68 10.18
C THR A 144 19.98 4.36 10.83
N ARG A 145 19.73 4.36 12.15
CA ARG A 145 19.32 3.15 12.86
C ARG A 145 17.92 2.68 12.44
N ALA A 146 16.99 3.61 12.19
CA ALA A 146 15.68 3.29 11.63
C ALA A 146 15.78 2.69 10.22
N VAL A 147 16.68 3.22 9.39
CA VAL A 147 16.95 2.67 8.05
C VAL A 147 17.46 1.23 8.14
N ILE A 148 18.45 0.97 9.00
CA ILE A 148 18.99 -0.39 9.21
C ILE A 148 17.90 -1.33 9.71
N ALA A 149 17.11 -0.92 10.70
CA ALA A 149 16.00 -1.73 11.22
C ALA A 149 14.99 -2.09 10.12
N HIS A 150 14.66 -1.14 9.24
CA HIS A 150 13.75 -1.37 8.12
C HIS A 150 14.33 -2.37 7.10
N VAL A 151 15.62 -2.26 6.76
CA VAL A 151 16.29 -3.21 5.84
C VAL A 151 16.35 -4.61 6.44
N VAL A 152 16.74 -4.73 7.71
CA VAL A 152 16.78 -6.02 8.42
C VAL A 152 15.39 -6.64 8.45
N TRP A 153 14.36 -5.87 8.76
CA TRP A 153 12.99 -6.35 8.79
C TRP A 153 12.49 -6.81 7.41
N GLY A 154 12.79 -6.04 6.36
CA GLY A 154 12.50 -6.44 4.98
C GLY A 154 13.18 -7.76 4.59
N GLY A 155 14.45 -7.94 4.99
CA GLY A 155 15.17 -9.19 4.80
C GLY A 155 14.54 -10.38 5.52
N VAL A 156 14.14 -10.20 6.78
CA VAL A 156 13.43 -11.25 7.55
C VAL A 156 12.12 -11.62 6.87
N LEU A 157 11.32 -10.64 6.43
CA LEU A 157 10.06 -10.89 5.72
C LEU A 157 10.28 -11.65 4.41
N LEU A 158 11.34 -11.33 3.66
CA LEU A 158 11.70 -12.05 2.43
C LEU A 158 12.02 -13.52 2.72
N VAL A 159 12.81 -13.81 3.76
CA VAL A 159 13.17 -15.18 4.15
C VAL A 159 11.95 -15.96 4.65
N VAL A 160 11.10 -15.34 5.46
CA VAL A 160 9.93 -16.01 6.07
C VAL A 160 8.81 -16.25 5.05
N ARG A 161 8.56 -15.31 4.13
CA ARG A 161 7.44 -15.39 3.17
C ARG A 161 7.81 -16.05 1.84
N GLY A 162 9.10 -16.10 1.50
CA GLY A 162 9.64 -16.88 0.38
C GLY A 162 9.27 -16.40 -1.03
N SER A 163 8.36 -15.46 -1.21
CA SER A 163 7.99 -14.90 -2.53
C SER A 163 7.47 -13.47 -2.44
N PHE A 164 7.72 -12.68 -3.49
CA PHE A 164 7.21 -11.32 -3.62
C PHE A 164 5.69 -11.29 -3.63
N GLU A 165 5.06 -12.22 -4.34
CA GLU A 165 3.62 -12.31 -4.51
C GLU A 165 2.91 -12.57 -3.18
N SER A 166 3.48 -13.43 -2.32
CA SER A 166 2.96 -13.67 -0.97
C SER A 166 3.07 -12.42 -0.09
N ILE A 167 4.19 -11.69 -0.16
CA ILE A 167 4.40 -10.45 0.60
C ILE A 167 3.41 -9.37 0.14
N ALA A 168 3.32 -9.14 -1.16
CA ALA A 168 2.42 -8.16 -1.76
C ALA A 168 0.95 -8.49 -1.43
N ALA A 169 0.54 -9.76 -1.60
CA ALA A 169 -0.80 -10.17 -1.24
C ALA A 169 -1.09 -9.95 0.25
N GLY A 170 -0.18 -10.34 1.15
CA GLY A 170 -0.36 -10.13 2.60
C GLY A 170 -0.42 -8.66 3.00
N MET A 171 0.41 -7.82 2.39
CA MET A 171 0.35 -6.36 2.53
C MET A 171 -1.03 -5.82 2.13
N ILE A 172 -1.57 -6.25 0.97
CA ILE A 172 -2.90 -5.80 0.53
C ILE A 172 -4.00 -6.29 1.44
N PHE A 173 -3.91 -7.50 1.98
CA PHE A 173 -4.89 -7.97 2.97
C PHE A 173 -4.95 -7.05 4.18
N ALA A 174 -3.79 -6.68 4.75
CA ALA A 174 -3.72 -5.74 5.86
C ALA A 174 -4.27 -4.35 5.47
N ILE A 175 -3.88 -3.83 4.30
CA ILE A 175 -4.37 -2.54 3.80
C ILE A 175 -5.88 -2.53 3.64
N LEU A 176 -6.49 -3.59 3.09
CA LEU A 176 -7.94 -3.67 2.90
C LEU A 176 -8.69 -3.68 4.22
N ILE A 177 -8.14 -4.30 5.28
CA ILE A 177 -8.70 -4.23 6.64
C ILE A 177 -8.71 -2.78 7.13
N PHE A 178 -7.59 -2.06 6.99
CA PHE A 178 -7.52 -0.65 7.38
C PHE A 178 -8.40 0.25 6.50
N TYR A 179 -8.49 -0.01 5.20
CA TYR A 179 -9.39 0.72 4.30
C TYR A 179 -10.86 0.51 4.65
N THR A 180 -11.23 -0.70 5.09
CA THR A 180 -12.57 -0.98 5.64
C THR A 180 -12.83 -0.10 6.86
N MET A 181 -11.90 -0.08 7.83
CA MET A 181 -12.01 0.76 9.02
C MET A 181 -12.10 2.25 8.68
N THR A 182 -11.26 2.76 7.78
CA THR A 182 -11.28 4.16 7.34
C THR A 182 -12.60 4.51 6.65
N THR A 183 -13.17 3.59 5.87
CA THR A 183 -14.47 3.80 5.22
C THR A 183 -15.62 3.81 6.22
N LEU A 184 -15.58 2.94 7.23
CA LEU A 184 -16.54 2.97 8.33
C LEU A 184 -16.42 4.26 9.15
N ALA A 185 -15.20 4.71 9.41
CA ALA A 185 -14.93 5.98 10.08
C ALA A 185 -15.48 7.18 9.29
N LEU A 186 -15.41 7.15 7.96
CA LEU A 186 -16.04 8.16 7.10
C LEU A 186 -17.56 8.25 7.37
N PHE A 187 -18.29 7.13 7.42
CA PHE A 187 -19.73 7.16 7.72
C PHE A 187 -20.01 7.73 9.12
N LYS A 188 -19.21 7.35 10.11
CA LYS A 188 -19.30 7.90 11.47
C LYS A 188 -19.08 9.41 11.48
N PHE A 189 -17.99 9.89 10.86
CA PHE A 189 -17.67 11.31 10.77
C PHE A 189 -18.72 12.14 10.03
N ARG A 190 -19.35 11.57 9.00
CA ARG A 190 -20.47 12.23 8.31
C ARG A 190 -21.71 12.33 9.19
N ARG A 191 -22.00 11.33 10.01
CA ARG A 191 -23.12 11.36 10.96
C ARG A 191 -22.88 12.35 12.10
N GLU A 192 -21.63 12.45 12.56
CA GLU A 192 -21.21 13.34 13.66
C GLU A 192 -20.94 14.79 13.21
N GLY A 193 -21.02 15.09 11.90
CA GLY A 193 -20.76 16.44 11.38
C GLY A 193 -19.29 16.89 11.54
N VAL A 194 -18.36 15.93 11.67
CA VAL A 194 -16.93 16.22 11.91
C VAL A 194 -16.35 16.99 10.73
N GLY A 195 -15.73 18.12 11.03
CA GLY A 195 -15.14 19.03 10.05
C GLY A 195 -16.13 20.01 9.40
N GLU A 196 -17.44 19.92 9.68
CA GLU A 196 -18.43 20.91 9.21
C GLU A 196 -18.57 22.12 10.14
N ALA A 197 -18.22 21.99 11.43
CA ALA A 197 -18.16 23.10 12.37
C ALA A 197 -16.76 23.75 12.35
N GLY A 198 -16.66 25.02 11.99
CA GLY A 198 -15.44 25.80 12.17
C GLY A 198 -15.29 26.29 13.61
N GLU A 199 -14.04 26.51 14.03
CA GLU A 199 -13.70 27.08 15.35
C GLU A 199 -14.33 28.47 15.55
N ASP A 200 -14.63 29.18 14.46
CA ASP A 200 -15.20 30.54 14.44
C ASP A 200 -16.75 30.56 14.31
N GLY A 201 -17.41 29.40 14.39
CA GLY A 201 -18.86 29.27 14.17
C GLY A 201 -19.30 29.27 12.69
N GLU A 202 -18.38 29.51 11.75
CA GLU A 202 -18.63 29.36 10.31
C GLU A 202 -18.61 27.87 9.90
N ARG A 203 -19.51 27.47 9.00
CA ARG A 203 -19.49 26.11 8.44
C ARG A 203 -18.40 25.98 7.39
N HIS A 204 -17.34 25.24 7.72
CA HIS A 204 -16.33 24.89 6.72
C HIS A 204 -16.94 24.05 5.61
N LYS A 205 -16.63 24.44 4.38
CA LYS A 205 -17.04 23.75 3.17
C LYS A 205 -16.23 22.44 3.02
N VAL A 206 -16.71 21.34 3.60
CA VAL A 206 -16.09 20.01 3.46
C VAL A 206 -16.36 19.45 2.06
N PHE A 207 -15.37 18.76 1.44
CA PHE A 207 -15.62 18.01 0.20
C PHE A 207 -16.72 16.96 0.44
N ARG A 208 -17.71 16.89 -0.44
CA ARG A 208 -18.76 15.87 -0.41
C ARG A 208 -18.55 14.92 -1.57
N ILE A 209 -18.53 13.63 -1.26
CA ILE A 209 -18.34 12.58 -2.25
C ILE A 209 -19.56 12.60 -3.18
N PRO A 210 -19.37 12.63 -4.51
CA PRO A 210 -20.47 12.48 -5.47
C PRO A 210 -21.27 11.20 -5.16
N PHE A 211 -22.59 11.22 -5.35
CA PHE A 211 -23.45 10.05 -5.14
C PHE A 211 -23.35 9.42 -3.73
N TYR A 212 -23.07 10.22 -2.70
CA TYR A 212 -23.15 9.74 -1.32
C TYR A 212 -24.60 9.32 -0.96
N PRO A 213 -24.83 8.18 -0.29
CA PRO A 213 -23.86 7.22 0.25
C PRO A 213 -23.50 6.04 -0.68
N VAL A 214 -24.05 5.98 -1.89
CA VAL A 214 -23.94 4.82 -2.79
C VAL A 214 -22.49 4.47 -3.13
N LEU A 215 -21.68 5.45 -3.53
CA LEU A 215 -20.28 5.19 -3.91
C LEU A 215 -19.43 4.61 -2.74
N PRO A 216 -19.42 5.20 -1.54
CA PRO A 216 -18.72 4.62 -0.39
C PRO A 216 -19.26 3.24 0.03
N VAL A 217 -20.56 2.99 -0.07
CA VAL A 217 -21.14 1.66 0.22
C VAL A 217 -20.66 0.64 -0.79
N LEU A 218 -20.68 0.96 -2.09
CA LEU A 218 -20.18 0.08 -3.14
C LEU A 218 -18.70 -0.27 -2.93
N TYR A 219 -17.88 0.73 -2.59
CA TYR A 219 -16.48 0.53 -2.24
C TYR A 219 -16.31 -0.40 -1.04
N LEU A 220 -17.07 -0.16 0.04
CA LEU A 220 -17.05 -0.99 1.25
C LEU A 220 -17.42 -2.44 0.94
N VAL A 221 -18.48 -2.66 0.16
CA VAL A 221 -18.92 -4.00 -0.27
C VAL A 221 -17.83 -4.67 -1.10
N GLY A 222 -17.16 -3.95 -2.00
CA GLY A 222 -16.05 -4.49 -2.80
C GLY A 222 -14.86 -4.91 -1.95
N VAL A 223 -14.42 -4.06 -1.01
CA VAL A 223 -13.28 -4.34 -0.12
C VAL A 223 -13.60 -5.49 0.83
N VAL A 224 -14.76 -5.46 1.49
CA VAL A 224 -15.21 -6.54 2.39
C VAL A 224 -15.44 -7.83 1.61
N GLY A 225 -16.04 -7.74 0.42
CA GLY A 225 -16.23 -8.88 -0.48
C GLY A 225 -14.90 -9.54 -0.84
N LEU A 226 -13.88 -8.78 -1.21
CA LEU A 226 -12.55 -9.31 -1.53
C LEU A 226 -11.85 -9.91 -0.30
N LEU A 227 -12.00 -9.30 0.88
CA LEU A 227 -11.49 -9.85 2.15
C LEU A 227 -12.16 -11.20 2.49
N LEU A 228 -13.49 -11.28 2.41
CA LEU A 228 -14.25 -12.50 2.66
C LEU A 228 -13.93 -13.58 1.63
N PHE A 229 -13.88 -13.20 0.35
CA PHE A 229 -13.54 -14.11 -0.74
C PHE A 229 -12.15 -14.71 -0.53
N ARG A 230 -11.15 -13.89 -0.16
CA ARG A 230 -9.83 -14.43 0.21
C ARG A 230 -9.89 -15.29 1.47
N ALA A 231 -10.60 -14.87 2.52
CA ALA A 231 -10.69 -15.62 3.77
C ALA A 231 -11.31 -17.02 3.59
N VAL A 232 -12.26 -17.18 2.66
CA VAL A 232 -12.90 -18.47 2.37
C VAL A 232 -11.96 -19.38 1.57
N PHE A 233 -11.39 -18.89 0.48
CA PHE A 233 -10.65 -19.73 -0.47
C PHE A 233 -9.15 -19.86 -0.14
N GLN A 234 -8.58 -18.92 0.61
CA GLN A 234 -7.18 -18.90 1.05
C GLN A 234 -7.08 -18.72 2.57
N TRP A 235 -7.92 -19.42 3.33
CA TRP A 235 -8.07 -19.24 4.78
C TRP A 235 -6.74 -19.33 5.56
N ARG A 236 -5.82 -20.21 5.16
CA ARG A 236 -4.51 -20.36 5.81
C ARG A 236 -3.66 -19.09 5.68
N GLU A 237 -3.55 -18.55 4.47
CA GLU A 237 -2.79 -17.33 4.20
C GLU A 237 -3.43 -16.12 4.90
N SER A 238 -4.77 -16.03 4.84
CA SER A 238 -5.51 -15.00 5.57
C SER A 238 -5.32 -15.07 7.08
N LEU A 239 -5.28 -16.28 7.65
CA LEU A 239 -5.04 -16.45 9.08
C LEU A 239 -3.63 -16.05 9.47
N LEU A 240 -2.62 -16.40 8.65
CA LEU A 240 -1.23 -16.00 8.88
C LEU A 240 -1.07 -14.47 8.80
N ASP A 241 -1.66 -13.83 7.79
CA ASP A 241 -1.63 -12.38 7.65
C ASP A 241 -2.38 -11.68 8.78
N LEU A 242 -3.53 -12.20 9.17
CA LEU A 242 -4.30 -11.65 10.28
C LEU A 242 -3.55 -11.81 11.60
N ALA A 243 -2.99 -12.98 11.87
CA ALA A 243 -2.16 -13.23 13.05
C ALA A 243 -0.98 -12.26 13.08
N PHE A 244 -0.29 -12.07 11.95
CA PHE A 244 0.80 -11.10 11.82
C PHE A 244 0.34 -9.68 12.13
N VAL A 245 -0.79 -9.21 11.58
CA VAL A 245 -1.34 -7.88 11.90
C VAL A 245 -1.68 -7.77 13.39
N LEU A 246 -2.28 -8.81 13.98
CA LEU A 246 -2.66 -8.85 15.39
C LEU A 246 -1.46 -8.85 16.34
N THR A 247 -0.28 -9.34 15.93
CA THR A 247 0.95 -9.18 16.74
C THR A 247 1.30 -7.72 17.02
N GLY A 248 0.79 -6.77 16.21
CA GLY A 248 0.93 -5.34 16.47
C GLY A 248 0.21 -4.87 17.73
N LEU A 249 -0.87 -5.55 18.17
CA LEU A 249 -1.65 -5.14 19.35
C LEU A 249 -0.90 -5.35 20.67
N PRO A 250 -0.31 -6.54 20.96
CA PRO A 250 0.54 -6.71 22.14
C PRO A 250 1.71 -5.74 22.17
N VAL A 251 2.34 -5.50 21.02
CA VAL A 251 3.48 -4.56 20.90
C VAL A 251 3.02 -3.14 21.21
N ALA A 252 1.92 -2.68 20.61
CA ALA A 252 1.38 -1.35 20.86
C ALA A 252 1.00 -1.17 22.34
N TRP A 253 0.32 -2.15 22.93
CA TRP A 253 -0.08 -2.11 24.33
C TRP A 253 1.11 -2.06 25.29
N PHE A 254 2.15 -2.87 25.03
CA PHE A 254 3.38 -2.86 25.81
C PHE A 254 4.05 -1.48 25.79
N TRP A 255 4.23 -0.90 24.59
CA TRP A 255 4.89 0.40 24.46
C TRP A 255 4.06 1.57 24.98
N LEU A 256 2.73 1.51 24.85
CA LEU A 256 1.84 2.51 25.45
C LEU A 256 1.99 2.51 26.98
N ARG A 257 1.99 1.34 27.63
CA ARG A 257 2.23 1.25 29.07
C ARG A 257 3.59 1.78 29.49
N VAL A 258 4.65 1.45 28.76
CA VAL A 258 6.01 1.93 29.05
C VAL A 258 6.10 3.46 28.90
N ARG A 259 5.36 4.03 27.93
CA ARG A 259 5.30 5.49 27.73
C ARG A 259 4.58 6.16 28.91
N ASP A 260 3.42 5.62 29.30
CA ASP A 260 2.61 6.20 30.37
C ASP A 260 3.36 6.15 31.71
N GLN A 261 4.03 5.04 32.03
CA GLN A 261 4.91 4.92 33.22
C GLN A 261 6.04 5.96 33.24
N ARG A 262 6.69 6.21 32.08
CA ARG A 262 7.76 7.21 31.99
C ARG A 262 7.26 8.64 32.15
N GLN A 263 6.01 8.91 31.76
CA GLN A 263 5.38 10.22 31.97
C GLN A 263 5.03 10.42 33.44
N GLU A 264 4.54 9.38 34.12
CA GLU A 264 4.29 9.39 35.57
C GLU A 264 5.58 9.60 36.38
N ASP A 265 6.68 8.92 36.03
CA ASP A 265 7.98 9.07 36.71
C ASP A 265 8.64 10.45 36.51
N SER A 266 8.19 11.23 35.50
CA SER A 266 8.75 12.55 35.15
C SER A 266 7.92 13.72 35.67
N ALA A 267 6.76 13.47 36.27
CA ALA A 267 5.82 14.46 36.82
C ALA A 267 5.99 14.60 38.34
#